data_AF-A0A2M7DBQ9-F1
#
_entry.id   AF-A0A2M7DBQ9-F1
#
_cell.length_a   1.000
_cell.length_b   1.000
_cell.length_c   1.000
_cell.angle_alpha   90.00
_cell.angle_beta   90.00
_cell.angle_gamma   90.00
#
_symmetry.space_group_name_H-M   'P 1'
#
loop_
_entity.id
_entity.type
_entity.pdbx_description
1 polymer ?
#
loop_
_entity_poly.entity_id
_entity_poly.type
_entity_poly.pdbx_seq_one_letter_code
_entity_poly.pdbx_strand_id
1 'polypeptide(L)'
;MAGKKVYSKIFWGTSLWILISLVVFYIFQVIQLTELGFQIGEYERGLEKSRREIANLETSLSRDSNLENFEKKLETLGYQEIDKIDYLVAPGSVVAKGE
;
A
#
# COMPACT_ATOMS: atom_id res chain seq x y z
N MET A 1 32.57 64.53 9.05
CA MET A 1 31.53 63.75 9.78
C MET A 1 30.40 63.21 8.89
N ALA A 2 30.21 63.65 7.64
CA ALA A 2 29.09 63.22 6.78
C ALA A 2 29.19 61.76 6.28
N GLY A 3 30.38 61.27 5.93
CA GLY A 3 30.56 59.90 5.41
C GLY A 3 30.11 58.80 6.38
N LYS A 4 30.36 58.96 7.68
CA LYS A 4 30.00 57.96 8.71
C LYS A 4 28.48 57.69 8.78
N LYS A 5 27.64 58.71 8.55
CA LYS A 5 26.18 58.58 8.52
C LYS A 5 25.69 57.86 7.26
N VAL A 6 26.37 58.04 6.13
CA VAL A 6 26.05 57.37 4.86
C VAL A 6 26.33 55.87 4.97
N TYR A 7 27.50 55.47 5.46
CA TYR A 7 27.83 54.05 5.69
C TYR A 7 26.85 53.37 6.65
N SER A 8 26.45 54.05 7.73
CA SER A 8 25.47 53.51 8.68
C SER A 8 24.09 53.27 8.04
N LYS A 9 23.63 54.14 7.12
CA LYS A 9 22.36 53.97 6.43
C LYS A 9 22.39 52.82 5.42
N ILE A 10 23.50 52.68 4.68
CA ILE A 10 23.70 51.59 3.72
C ILE A 10 23.78 50.24 4.45
N PHE A 11 24.47 50.18 5.59
CA PHE A 11 24.55 48.97 6.40
C PHE A 11 23.16 48.52 6.90
N TRP A 12 22.35 49.44 7.39
CA TRP A 12 20.98 49.11 7.81
C TRP A 12 20.08 48.67 6.64
N GLY A 13 20.17 49.36 5.49
CA GLY A 13 19.40 48.98 4.31
C GLY A 13 19.77 47.59 3.78
N THR A 14 21.07 47.29 3.70
CA THR A 14 21.55 45.97 3.27
C THR A 14 21.20 44.87 4.27
N SER A 15 21.30 45.13 5.57
CA SER A 15 20.87 44.17 6.60
C SER A 15 19.39 43.85 6.51
N LEU A 16 18.54 44.85 6.26
CA LEU A 16 17.09 44.66 6.11
C LEU A 16 16.77 43.88 4.82
N TRP A 17 17.49 44.19 3.74
CA TRP A 17 17.38 43.44 2.48
C TRP A 17 17.75 41.96 2.63
N ILE A 18 18.84 41.68 3.34
CA ILE A 18 19.28 40.31 3.63
C ILE A 18 18.21 39.57 4.44
N LEU A 19 17.64 40.21 5.46
CA LEU A 19 16.56 39.62 6.26
C LEU A 19 15.33 39.27 5.40
N ILE A 20 14.90 40.18 4.52
CA ILE A 20 13.77 39.93 3.62
C ILE A 20 14.08 38.75 2.68
N SER A 21 15.29 38.74 2.10
CA SER A 21 15.72 37.65 1.21
C SER A 21 15.72 36.30 1.92
N LEU A 22 16.21 36.25 3.16
CA LEU A 22 16.19 35.04 4.00
C LEU A 22 14.77 34.55 4.28
N VAL A 23 13.83 35.45 4.56
CA VAL A 23 12.43 35.08 4.81
C VAL A 23 11.78 34.50 3.55
N VAL A 24 11.98 35.14 2.39
CA VAL A 24 11.47 34.65 1.11
C VAL A 24 12.06 33.27 0.78
N PHE A 25 13.36 33.11 0.97
CA PHE A 25 14.05 31.85 0.75
C PHE A 25 13.54 30.74 1.67
N TYR A 26 13.31 31.06 2.95
CA TYR A 26 12.73 30.11 3.91
C TYR A 26 11.33 29.66 3.50
N ILE A 27 10.46 30.59 3.10
CA ILE A 27 9.10 30.25 2.63
C ILE A 27 9.18 29.32 1.41
N PHE A 28 10.07 29.62 0.46
CA PHE A 28 10.27 28.78 -0.72
C PHE A 28 10.74 27.36 -0.36
N GLN A 29 11.68 27.23 0.58
CA GLN A 29 12.14 25.92 1.07
C GLN A 29 11.02 25.12 1.71
N VAL A 30 10.20 25.76 2.56
CA VAL A 30 9.08 25.08 3.24
C VAL A 30 8.06 24.55 2.23
N ILE A 31 7.75 25.32 1.19
CA ILE A 31 6.84 24.89 0.13
C ILE A 31 7.40 23.65 -0.59
N GLN A 32 8.66 23.69 -1.01
CA GLN A 32 9.29 22.55 -1.68
C GLN A 32 9.36 21.30 -0.81
N LEU A 33 9.74 21.45 0.46
CA LEU A 33 9.80 20.34 1.40
C LEU A 33 8.42 19.71 1.62
N THR A 34 7.37 20.53 1.66
CA THR A 34 5.99 20.05 1.82
C THR A 34 5.54 19.28 0.58
N GLU A 35 5.80 19.81 -0.62
CA GLU A 35 5.47 19.13 -1.87
C GLU A 35 6.21 17.79 -1.99
N LEU A 36 7.51 17.78 -1.70
CA LEU A 36 8.34 16.58 -1.73
C LEU A 36 7.86 15.56 -0.69
N GLY A 37 7.51 16.00 0.52
CA GLY A 37 6.94 15.13 1.55
C GLY A 37 5.60 14.52 1.13
N PHE A 38 4.74 15.29 0.45
CA PHE A 38 3.49 14.77 -0.10
C PHE A 38 3.73 13.72 -1.19
N GLN A 39 4.66 13.99 -2.11
CA GLN A 39 5.04 13.04 -3.16
C GLN A 39 5.60 11.75 -2.56
N ILE A 40 6.48 11.83 -1.56
CA ILE A 40 7.00 10.65 -0.85
C ILE A 40 5.85 9.84 -0.26
N GLY A 41 4.91 10.49 0.43
CA GLY A 41 3.75 9.80 1.03
C GLY A 41 2.88 9.08 -0.01
N GLU A 42 2.69 9.67 -1.19
CA GLU A 42 1.98 9.00 -2.29
C GLU A 42 2.77 7.81 -2.85
N TYR A 43 4.09 7.92 -2.99
CA TYR A 43 4.93 6.81 -3.40
C TYR A 43 4.93 5.66 -2.38
N GLU A 44 4.98 5.96 -1.08
CA GLU A 44 4.89 4.97 -0.01
C GLU A 44 3.55 4.22 -0.04
N ARG A 45 2.44 4.94 -0.21
CA ARG A 45 1.10 4.34 -0.38
C ARG A 45 1.03 3.46 -1.62
N GLY A 46 1.62 3.92 -2.74
CA GLY A 46 1.70 3.14 -3.97
C GLY A 46 2.48 1.83 -3.78
N LEU A 47 3.63 1.90 -3.11
CA LEU A 47 4.44 0.72 -2.77
C LEU A 47 3.69 -0.25 -1.85
N GLU A 48 2.99 0.26 -0.83
CA GLU A 48 2.20 -0.58 0.06
C GLU A 48 1.05 -1.28 -0.69
N LYS A 49 0.38 -0.56 -1.60
CA LYS A 49 -0.67 -1.14 -2.45
C LYS A 49 -0.11 -2.25 -3.35
N SER A 50 0.99 -2.00 -4.06
CA SER A 50 1.63 -3.04 -4.89
C SER A 50 2.09 -4.23 -4.07
N ARG A 51 2.61 -4.01 -2.85
CA ARG A 51 3.00 -5.10 -1.94
C ARG A 51 1.81 -5.98 -1.54
N ARG A 52 0.67 -5.35 -1.26
CA ARG A 52 -0.59 -6.07 -0.96
C ARG A 52 -1.09 -6.84 -2.18
N GLU A 53 -1.03 -6.25 -3.37
CA GLU A 53 -1.41 -6.93 -4.61
C GLU A 53 -0.52 -8.15 -4.88
N ILE A 54 0.80 -8.03 -4.71
CA ILE A 54 1.74 -9.16 -4.84
C ILE A 54 1.42 -10.26 -3.83
N ALA A 55 1.20 -9.93 -2.56
CA ALA A 55 0.85 -10.92 -1.54
C ALA A 55 -0.47 -11.65 -1.84
N ASN A 56 -1.47 -10.92 -2.35
CA ASN A 56 -2.73 -11.50 -2.78
C ASN A 56 -2.54 -12.44 -3.98
N LEU A 57 -1.75 -12.03 -4.97
CA LEU A 57 -1.42 -12.83 -6.15
C LEU A 57 -0.65 -14.10 -5.78
N GLU A 58 0.31 -14.00 -4.88
CA GLU A 58 1.06 -15.15 -4.36
C GLU A 58 0.15 -16.12 -3.61
N THR A 59 -0.81 -15.59 -2.83
CA THR A 59 -1.81 -16.40 -2.13
C THR A 59 -2.75 -17.10 -3.11
N SER A 60 -3.26 -16.40 -4.14
CA SER A 60 -4.13 -17.02 -5.14
C SER A 60 -3.38 -18.08 -5.94
N LEU A 61 -2.13 -17.81 -6.34
CA LEU A 61 -1.32 -18.74 -7.11
C LEU A 61 -0.95 -19.98 -6.29
N SER A 62 -0.64 -19.79 -4.99
CA SER A 62 -0.44 -20.91 -4.05
C SER A 62 -1.72 -21.73 -3.86
N ARG A 63 -2.89 -21.08 -3.78
CA ARG A 63 -4.17 -21.79 -3.66
C ARG A 63 -4.45 -22.63 -4.90
N ASP A 64 -4.30 -22.04 -6.08
CA ASP A 64 -4.61 -22.68 -7.35
C ASP A 64 -3.62 -23.83 -7.64
N SER A 65 -2.32 -23.63 -7.41
CA SER A 65 -1.32 -24.69 -7.55
C SER A 65 -1.47 -25.81 -6.52
N ASN A 66 -1.89 -25.51 -5.28
CA ASN A 66 -2.18 -26.52 -4.29
C ASN A 66 -3.43 -27.33 -4.68
N LEU A 67 -4.47 -26.68 -5.18
CA LEU A 67 -5.68 -27.33 -5.70
C LEU A 67 -5.33 -28.25 -6.88
N GLU A 68 -4.57 -27.77 -7.85
CA GLU A 68 -4.12 -28.57 -9.00
C GLU A 68 -3.27 -29.78 -8.56
N ASN A 69 -2.40 -29.60 -7.57
CA ASN A 69 -1.62 -30.71 -7.00
C ASN A 69 -2.48 -31.71 -6.23
N PHE A 70 -3.52 -31.24 -5.52
CA PHE A 70 -4.47 -32.12 -4.84
C PHE A 70 -5.28 -32.94 -5.82
N GLU A 71 -5.78 -32.32 -6.88
CA GLU A 71 -6.54 -32.96 -7.96
C GLU A 71 -5.70 -34.03 -8.66
N LYS A 72 -4.47 -33.70 -9.06
CA LYS A 72 -3.51 -34.67 -9.62
C LYS A 72 -3.22 -35.83 -8.66
N LYS A 73 -3.13 -35.56 -7.35
CA LYS A 73 -2.88 -36.58 -6.33
C LYS A 73 -4.10 -37.49 -6.12
N LEU A 74 -5.31 -36.94 -6.20
CA LEU A 74 -6.56 -37.70 -6.15
C LEU A 74 -6.71 -38.60 -7.38
N GLU A 75 -6.39 -38.09 -8.58
CA GLU A 75 -6.35 -38.89 -9.81
C GLU A 75 -5.32 -40.03 -9.73
N THR A 76 -4.11 -39.77 -9.23
CA THR A 76 -3.08 -40.83 -9.06
C THR A 76 -3.45 -41.86 -8.00
N LEU A 77 -4.28 -41.49 -7.03
CA LEU A 77 -4.84 -42.42 -6.04
C LEU A 77 -6.11 -43.14 -6.55
N GLY A 78 -6.52 -42.89 -7.79
CA GLY A 78 -7.67 -43.54 -8.43
C GLY A 78 -9.04 -42.97 -8.05
N TYR A 79 -9.08 -41.79 -7.42
CA TYR A 79 -10.34 -41.09 -7.14
C TYR A 79 -10.78 -40.30 -8.37
N GLN A 80 -12.04 -40.47 -8.78
CA GLN A 80 -12.67 -39.74 -9.87
C GLN A 80 -13.56 -38.62 -9.31
N GLU A 81 -13.57 -37.46 -9.96
CA GLU A 81 -14.46 -36.35 -9.63
C GLU A 81 -15.93 -36.77 -9.80
N ILE A 82 -16.73 -36.66 -8.73
CA ILE A 82 -18.15 -37.02 -8.74
C ILE A 82 -18.95 -35.78 -9.14
N ASP A 83 -19.24 -35.66 -10.44
CA ASP A 83 -19.97 -34.52 -11.04
C ASP A 83 -21.43 -34.41 -10.57
N LYS A 84 -22.02 -35.48 -10.02
CA LYS A 84 -23.38 -35.48 -9.46
C LYS A 84 -23.52 -36.38 -8.25
N ILE A 85 -23.89 -35.78 -7.12
CA ILE A 85 -24.43 -36.50 -5.97
C ILE A 85 -25.93 -36.71 -6.25
N ASP A 86 -26.27 -37.78 -6.96
CA ASP A 86 -27.66 -38.25 -7.00
C ASP A 86 -27.98 -38.89 -5.64
N TYR A 87 -28.65 -38.13 -4.78
CA TYR A 87 -29.16 -38.66 -3.53
C TYR A 87 -30.20 -39.74 -3.83
N LEU A 88 -29.84 -41.01 -3.59
CA LEU A 88 -30.80 -42.09 -3.50
C LEU A 88 -31.61 -41.91 -2.21
N VAL A 89 -32.72 -41.17 -2.30
CA VAL A 89 -33.73 -41.13 -1.23
C VAL A 89 -34.41 -42.50 -1.21
N ALA A 90 -33.94 -43.38 -0.31
CA ALA A 90 -34.64 -44.62 -0.02
C ALA A 90 -35.94 -44.29 0.76
N PRO A 91 -37.13 -44.65 0.24
CA PRO A 91 -38.39 -44.41 0.95
C PRO A 91 -38.51 -45.46 2.07
N GLY A 92 -38.23 -45.05 3.29
CA GLY A 92 -38.56 -45.82 4.50
C GLY A 92 -37.37 -46.13 5.38
N SER A 93 -36.94 -45.17 6.20
CA SER A 93 -36.26 -45.50 7.45
C SER A 93 -36.97 -44.79 8.59
N VAL A 94 -37.78 -45.58 9.30
CA VAL A 94 -38.25 -45.25 10.64
C VAL A 94 -36.99 -45.15 11.50
N VAL A 95 -36.68 -43.93 11.95
CA VAL A 95 -35.65 -43.70 12.95
C VAL A 95 -36.12 -44.30 14.28
N ALA A 96 -35.53 -45.43 14.68
CA ALA A 96 -35.70 -45.96 16.01
C ALA A 96 -34.91 -45.09 17.00
N LYS A 97 -35.62 -44.37 17.86
CA LYS A 97 -35.06 -43.70 19.02
C LYS A 97 -34.82 -44.76 20.09
N GLY A 98 -33.54 -45.04 20.39
CA GLY A 98 -33.17 -45.94 21.47
C GLY A 98 -33.47 -45.31 22.83
N GLU A 99 -34.36 -45.96 23.58
CA GLU A 99 -34.30 -46.16 25.03
C GLU A 99 -34.50 -47.65 25.31
#